data_AF-A0A971SV07-F1
#
_entry.id   AF-A0A971SV07-F1
#
_cell.length_a   1.000
_cell.length_b   1.000
_cell.length_c   1.000
_cell.angle_alpha   90.00
_cell.angle_beta   90.00
_cell.angle_gamma   90.00
#
_symmetry.space_group_name_H-M   'P 1'
#
loop_
_entity.id
_entity.type
_entity.pdbx_description
1 polymer ?
#
loop_
_entity_poly.entity_id
_entity_poly.type
_entity_poly.pdbx_seq_one_letter_code
_entity_poly.pdbx_strand_id
1 'polypeptide(L)'
;MKTLLRSIAWFTLLAALVLPACGGGGGGGGGGGVKAPAYTVTYNGNGNTGGSVPVDTTRYEQGATVTVLGNTGSLTRTGYSFTGWCMNENGEGDIYTQGQTFPMGTSNVTLYARWTANPTYTVTYNGNGNTGGSVPEDTTNYEQGATVTVLGNTGNLIKDGYFFAGWCVAENGEGTTYTQGQPFVMGTANVTLYARWFPYSTGILDIDFGEGGIVTTPLGVDTQDEARALAIQADGKIVVAGSSFGDFALVRYDENGEPDPTFGADGIATVDIETEDIAYALAIQADGKIVAAGYSFDGA
;
A
#
# COMPACT_ATOMS: atom_id res chain seq x y z
N MET A 1 29.20 -34.70 20.31
CA MET A 1 28.67 -35.54 21.40
C MET A 1 27.15 -35.44 21.38
N LYS A 2 26.48 -36.46 20.84
CA LYS A 2 25.01 -36.57 20.80
C LYS A 2 24.64 -37.94 21.38
N THR A 3 23.83 -37.91 22.43
CA THR A 3 23.19 -39.02 23.14
C THR A 3 22.05 -38.34 23.94
N LEU A 4 20.81 -38.84 24.10
CA LEU A 4 20.16 -40.12 23.84
C LEU A 4 18.64 -39.99 24.17
N LEU A 5 17.80 -40.91 23.65
CA LEU A 5 16.48 -41.42 24.16
C LEU A 5 15.20 -40.61 23.80
N ARG A 6 14.03 -41.17 23.42
CA ARG A 6 13.44 -42.53 23.50
C ARG A 6 12.11 -42.65 22.70
N SER A 7 11.75 -43.90 22.32
CA SER A 7 10.38 -44.51 22.20
C SER A 7 9.45 -44.08 21.04
N ILE A 8 9.12 -44.90 20.02
CA ILE A 8 8.23 -46.09 19.90
C ILE A 8 6.75 -45.84 20.26
N ALA A 9 5.85 -45.89 19.26
CA ALA A 9 4.77 -46.89 19.09
C ALA A 9 3.92 -46.58 17.84
N TRP A 10 3.82 -47.53 16.89
CA TRP A 10 2.80 -47.51 15.83
C TRP A 10 1.63 -48.38 16.30
N PHE A 11 0.41 -47.85 16.29
CA PHE A 11 -0.81 -48.63 16.53
C PHE A 11 -1.40 -49.05 15.18
N THR A 12 -1.37 -50.35 14.91
CA THR A 12 -2.16 -51.00 13.86
C THR A 12 -3.47 -51.44 14.50
N LEU A 13 -4.59 -50.84 14.10
CA LEU A 13 -5.91 -51.29 14.55
C LEU A 13 -6.40 -52.42 13.62
N LEU A 14 -6.51 -53.61 14.19
CA LEU A 14 -7.12 -54.80 13.60
C LEU A 14 -8.64 -54.74 13.85
N ALA A 15 -9.44 -54.55 12.81
CA ALA A 15 -10.90 -54.67 12.92
C ALA A 15 -11.32 -56.13 12.72
N ALA A 16 -11.90 -56.72 13.77
CA ALA A 16 -12.49 -58.05 13.75
C ALA A 16 -13.79 -58.06 12.95
N LEU A 17 -13.86 -58.93 11.93
CA LEU A 17 -15.07 -59.23 11.17
C LEU A 17 -15.91 -60.25 11.96
N VAL A 18 -17.04 -59.82 12.52
CA VAL A 18 -18.08 -60.72 13.04
C VAL A 18 -19.13 -60.88 11.94
N LEU A 19 -19.23 -62.08 11.37
CA LEU A 19 -20.33 -62.45 10.47
C LEU A 19 -21.57 -62.78 11.30
N PRO A 20 -22.77 -62.29 10.94
CA PRO A 20 -23.99 -62.73 11.58
C PRO A 20 -24.40 -64.12 11.06
N ALA A 21 -24.91 -64.92 11.99
CA ALA A 21 -25.37 -66.28 11.77
C ALA A 21 -26.54 -66.36 10.77
N CYS A 22 -26.57 -67.46 10.01
CA CYS A 22 -27.73 -67.89 9.27
C CYS A 22 -28.76 -68.57 10.20
N GLY A 23 -30.04 -68.44 9.85
CA GLY A 23 -31.19 -69.08 10.50
C GLY A 23 -32.29 -68.04 10.75
N GLY A 24 -33.52 -68.15 10.28
CA GLY A 24 -34.23 -69.18 9.54
C GLY A 24 -35.69 -68.71 9.42
N GLY A 25 -36.30 -69.03 8.27
CA GLY A 25 -37.73 -69.04 7.93
C GLY A 25 -38.79 -68.28 8.75
N GLY A 26 -39.55 -67.44 8.03
CA GLY A 26 -41.01 -67.57 7.99
C GLY A 26 -41.82 -66.49 8.72
N GLY A 27 -42.73 -65.85 7.98
CA GLY A 27 -43.85 -65.10 8.56
C GLY A 27 -44.13 -63.79 7.83
N GLY A 28 -45.12 -63.81 6.92
CA GLY A 28 -45.58 -62.62 6.21
C GLY A 28 -46.17 -61.56 7.13
N GLY A 29 -46.11 -60.33 6.67
CA GLY A 29 -46.74 -59.18 7.31
C GLY A 29 -46.42 -57.93 6.52
N GLY A 30 -47.23 -57.62 5.51
CA GLY A 30 -47.21 -56.34 4.82
C GLY A 30 -47.62 -55.23 5.79
N GLY A 31 -46.67 -54.74 6.58
CA GLY A 31 -46.76 -53.46 7.25
C GLY A 31 -46.18 -52.42 6.31
N GLY A 32 -46.99 -51.46 5.89
CA GLY A 32 -46.51 -50.27 5.19
C GLY A 32 -45.45 -49.61 6.06
N GLY A 33 -44.18 -49.86 5.74
CA GLY A 33 -43.05 -49.24 6.42
C GLY A 33 -43.21 -47.75 6.24
N VAL A 34 -43.54 -47.05 7.32
CA VAL A 34 -43.49 -45.60 7.36
C VAL A 34 -42.05 -45.25 7.02
N LYS A 35 -41.81 -44.74 5.81
CA LYS A 35 -40.47 -44.33 5.37
C LYS A 35 -39.95 -43.40 6.46
N ALA A 36 -38.81 -43.76 7.08
CA ALA A 36 -38.22 -42.96 8.13
C ALA A 36 -38.07 -41.51 7.62
N PRO A 37 -38.40 -40.50 8.43
CA PRO A 37 -38.26 -39.12 8.00
C PRO A 37 -36.80 -38.88 7.62
N ALA A 38 -36.60 -38.32 6.42
CA ALA A 38 -35.28 -38.07 5.87
C ALA A 38 -35.03 -36.56 5.81
N TYR A 39 -33.93 -36.12 6.40
CA TYR A 39 -33.52 -34.75 6.62
C TYR A 39 -32.40 -34.33 5.67
N THR A 40 -32.27 -33.02 5.48
CA THR A 40 -31.25 -32.42 4.60
C THR A 40 -30.26 -31.58 5.39
N VAL A 41 -29.02 -31.53 4.90
CA VAL A 41 -28.02 -30.56 5.32
C VAL A 41 -27.90 -29.51 4.23
N THR A 42 -27.97 -28.23 4.61
CA THR A 42 -27.77 -27.11 3.69
C THR A 42 -26.66 -26.21 4.20
N TYR A 43 -26.02 -25.47 3.30
CA TYR A 43 -24.91 -24.59 3.64
C TYR A 43 -25.28 -23.13 3.32
N ASN A 44 -24.90 -22.22 4.22
CA ASN A 44 -25.14 -20.78 4.09
C ASN A 44 -23.80 -20.04 4.16
N GLY A 45 -23.49 -19.21 3.17
CA GLY A 45 -22.22 -18.48 3.06
C GLY A 45 -22.01 -17.41 4.13
N ASN A 46 -23.06 -17.07 4.88
CA ASN A 46 -23.06 -16.22 6.06
C ASN A 46 -22.28 -14.91 5.87
N GLY A 47 -22.78 -14.07 4.95
CA GLY A 47 -22.16 -12.80 4.61
C GLY A 47 -20.95 -12.91 3.70
N ASN A 48 -20.83 -14.00 2.92
CA ASN A 48 -19.80 -14.11 1.89
C ASN A 48 -19.96 -13.00 0.83
N THR A 49 -18.84 -12.52 0.32
CA THR A 49 -18.81 -11.51 -0.75
C THR A 49 -18.49 -12.10 -2.12
N GLY A 50 -18.14 -13.39 -2.18
CA GLY A 50 -17.92 -14.12 -3.42
C GLY A 50 -17.99 -15.64 -3.23
N GLY A 51 -17.88 -16.35 -4.35
CA GLY A 51 -18.00 -17.81 -4.43
C GLY A 51 -19.41 -18.33 -4.20
N SER A 52 -19.54 -19.65 -4.13
CA SER A 52 -20.80 -20.35 -3.88
C SER A 52 -20.66 -21.36 -2.74
N VAL A 53 -21.73 -21.57 -1.98
CA VAL A 53 -21.78 -22.61 -0.97
C VAL A 53 -21.72 -24.01 -1.60
N PRO A 54 -21.16 -25.01 -0.90
CA PRO A 54 -21.24 -26.40 -1.35
C PRO A 54 -22.70 -26.89 -1.31
N VAL A 55 -23.01 -27.87 -2.18
CA VAL A 55 -24.34 -28.48 -2.25
C VAL A 55 -24.23 -29.93 -1.78
N ASP A 56 -25.03 -30.27 -0.76
CA ASP A 56 -25.23 -31.65 -0.33
C ASP A 56 -26.60 -32.13 -0.82
N THR A 57 -26.60 -33.14 -1.69
CA THR A 57 -27.82 -33.73 -2.27
C THR A 57 -28.33 -34.93 -1.48
N THR A 58 -27.64 -35.33 -0.41
CA THR A 58 -27.94 -36.53 0.37
C THR A 58 -29.15 -36.30 1.26
N ARG A 59 -30.01 -37.31 1.37
CA ARG A 59 -31.09 -37.34 2.36
C ARG A 59 -30.71 -38.31 3.47
N TYR A 60 -30.68 -37.81 4.71
CA TYR A 60 -30.19 -38.54 5.88
C TYR A 60 -31.35 -38.99 6.75
N GLU A 61 -31.37 -40.26 7.15
CA GLU A 61 -32.25 -40.73 8.23
C GLU A 61 -31.71 -40.26 9.60
N GLN A 62 -32.57 -40.23 10.63
CA GLN A 62 -32.13 -39.92 11.99
C GLN A 62 -31.00 -40.86 12.44
N GLY A 63 -29.93 -40.29 13.01
CA GLY A 63 -28.75 -41.03 13.47
C GLY A 63 -27.73 -41.36 12.37
N ALA A 64 -28.05 -41.12 11.09
CA ALA A 64 -27.09 -41.31 10.01
C ALA A 64 -25.90 -40.34 10.15
N THR A 65 -24.70 -40.79 9.79
CA THR A 65 -23.49 -39.96 9.83
C THR A 65 -23.47 -38.97 8.67
N VAL A 66 -23.48 -37.68 8.99
CA VAL A 66 -23.21 -36.60 8.04
C VAL A 66 -21.71 -36.36 7.97
N THR A 67 -21.17 -36.13 6.77
CA THR A 67 -19.78 -35.66 6.56
C THR A 67 -19.80 -34.23 6.04
N VAL A 68 -19.12 -33.32 6.74
CA VAL A 68 -19.14 -31.90 6.42
C VAL A 68 -18.30 -31.60 5.19
N LEU A 69 -18.88 -30.87 4.24
CA LEU A 69 -18.25 -30.46 3.00
C LEU A 69 -17.29 -29.29 3.26
N GLY A 70 -16.16 -29.26 2.54
CA GLY A 70 -15.22 -28.14 2.59
C GLY A 70 -15.70 -26.93 1.80
N ASN A 71 -14.85 -25.91 1.72
CA ASN A 71 -15.08 -24.72 0.88
C ASN A 71 -14.86 -25.03 -0.62
N THR A 72 -15.69 -25.90 -1.20
CA THR A 72 -15.50 -26.41 -2.57
C THR A 72 -15.94 -25.42 -3.65
N GLY A 73 -16.80 -24.45 -3.31
CA GLY A 73 -17.22 -23.39 -4.22
C GLY A 73 -16.44 -22.08 -4.07
N SER A 74 -15.24 -22.15 -3.46
CA SER A 74 -14.33 -21.00 -3.28
C SER A 74 -15.01 -19.77 -2.67
N LEU A 75 -15.79 -19.97 -1.60
CA LEU A 75 -16.36 -18.88 -0.82
C LEU A 75 -15.26 -17.94 -0.36
N THR A 76 -15.51 -16.65 -0.54
CA THR A 76 -14.68 -15.56 -0.05
C THR A 76 -15.52 -14.56 0.71
N ARG A 77 -14.90 -13.89 1.68
CA ARG A 77 -15.49 -12.75 2.38
C ARG A 77 -14.40 -11.70 2.59
N THR A 78 -14.60 -10.53 2.02
CA THR A 78 -13.63 -9.42 2.05
C THR A 78 -13.29 -9.07 3.50
N GLY A 79 -12.01 -9.09 3.87
CA GLY A 79 -11.55 -8.84 5.24
C GLY A 79 -11.55 -10.05 6.17
N TYR A 80 -11.89 -11.25 5.67
CA TYR A 80 -12.01 -12.44 6.51
C TYR A 80 -11.46 -13.71 5.82
N SER A 81 -11.00 -14.64 6.66
CA SER A 81 -10.60 -15.99 6.28
C SER A 81 -11.68 -17.00 6.66
N PHE A 82 -11.96 -17.96 5.78
CA PHE A 82 -12.90 -19.05 6.06
C PHE A 82 -12.29 -20.02 7.07
N THR A 83 -12.97 -20.23 8.19
CA THR A 83 -12.47 -21.06 9.31
C THR A 83 -13.14 -22.44 9.36
N GLY A 84 -14.37 -22.55 8.84
CA GLY A 84 -15.16 -23.77 8.85
C GLY A 84 -16.65 -23.47 8.86
N TRP A 85 -17.44 -24.44 9.29
CA TRP A 85 -18.90 -24.33 9.40
C TRP A 85 -19.35 -24.39 10.86
N CYS A 86 -20.51 -23.81 11.15
CA CYS A 86 -21.14 -23.87 12.47
C CYS A 86 -22.65 -24.06 12.31
N MET A 87 -23.32 -24.59 13.33
CA MET A 87 -24.78 -24.86 13.26
C MET A 87 -25.64 -23.63 13.59
N ASN A 88 -25.03 -22.54 14.05
CA ASN A 88 -25.72 -21.31 14.43
C ASN A 88 -25.31 -20.17 13.51
N GLU A 89 -26.28 -19.35 13.10
CA GLU A 89 -26.06 -18.21 12.20
C GLU A 89 -25.08 -17.17 12.78
N ASN A 90 -25.11 -17.00 14.11
CA ASN A 90 -24.24 -16.08 14.84
C ASN A 90 -22.75 -16.48 14.88
N GLY A 91 -22.38 -17.67 14.35
CA GLY A 91 -20.99 -18.12 14.34
C GLY A 91 -20.51 -18.70 15.68
N GLU A 92 -21.37 -18.80 16.69
CA GLU A 92 -21.02 -19.32 18.00
C GLU A 92 -21.20 -20.85 18.09
N GLY A 93 -20.42 -21.47 18.96
CA GLY A 93 -20.41 -22.92 19.17
C GLY A 93 -19.32 -23.65 18.38
N ASP A 94 -19.54 -24.96 18.19
CA ASP A 94 -18.58 -25.87 17.59
C ASP A 94 -18.32 -25.53 16.11
N ILE A 95 -17.04 -25.68 15.72
CA ILE A 95 -16.60 -25.51 14.34
C ILE A 95 -16.44 -26.89 13.72
N TYR A 96 -17.16 -27.10 12.62
CA TYR A 96 -17.03 -28.28 11.79
C TYR A 96 -16.18 -27.95 10.57
N THR A 97 -15.02 -28.57 10.47
CA THR A 97 -14.14 -28.47 9.30
C THR A 97 -14.41 -29.60 8.31
N GLN A 98 -13.85 -29.49 7.10
CA GLN A 98 -14.04 -30.49 6.05
C GLN A 98 -13.73 -31.91 6.53
N GLY A 99 -14.63 -32.85 6.23
CA GLY A 99 -14.46 -34.27 6.57
C GLY A 99 -14.80 -34.60 8.01
N GLN A 100 -15.05 -33.63 8.89
CA GLN A 100 -15.63 -33.91 10.19
C GLN A 100 -17.07 -34.39 10.05
N THR A 101 -17.53 -35.12 11.07
CA THR A 101 -18.82 -35.79 11.03
C THR A 101 -19.67 -35.49 12.24
N PHE A 102 -20.98 -35.52 12.07
CA PHE A 102 -21.95 -35.46 13.17
C PHE A 102 -23.15 -36.37 12.87
N PRO A 103 -23.87 -36.88 13.89
CA PRO A 103 -25.08 -37.66 13.67
C PRO A 103 -26.25 -36.75 13.28
N MET A 104 -27.03 -37.16 12.29
CA MET A 104 -28.23 -36.44 11.88
C MET A 104 -29.31 -36.49 12.98
N GLY A 105 -29.89 -35.33 13.30
CA GLY A 105 -30.95 -35.19 14.29
C GLY A 105 -32.35 -35.50 13.74
N THR A 106 -33.36 -34.85 14.32
CA THR A 106 -34.78 -35.00 13.95
C THR A 106 -35.32 -33.84 13.10
N SER A 107 -34.43 -32.99 12.58
CA SER A 107 -34.76 -31.84 11.74
C SER A 107 -33.68 -31.59 10.70
N ASN A 108 -34.02 -30.81 9.66
CA ASN A 108 -33.02 -30.31 8.72
C ASN A 108 -31.98 -29.44 9.45
N VAL A 109 -30.75 -29.44 8.94
CA VAL A 109 -29.63 -28.68 9.48
C VAL A 109 -29.17 -27.66 8.45
N THR A 110 -28.91 -26.43 8.89
CA THR A 110 -28.20 -25.42 8.11
C THR A 110 -26.85 -25.18 8.76
N LEU A 111 -25.79 -25.35 7.98
CA LEU A 111 -24.42 -25.04 8.37
C LEU A 111 -24.06 -23.65 7.83
N TYR A 112 -23.71 -22.74 8.72
CA TYR A 112 -23.34 -21.37 8.41
C TYR A 112 -21.82 -21.25 8.35
N ALA A 113 -21.31 -20.57 7.33
CA ALA A 113 -19.89 -20.32 7.20
C ALA A 113 -19.40 -19.50 8.40
N ARG A 114 -18.27 -19.90 8.98
CA ARG A 114 -17.61 -19.17 10.04
C ARG A 114 -16.37 -18.48 9.50
N TRP A 115 -16.27 -17.20 9.82
CA TRP A 115 -15.28 -16.29 9.29
C TRP A 115 -14.42 -15.73 10.44
N THR A 116 -13.11 -15.72 10.28
CA THR A 116 -12.17 -15.04 11.18
C THR A 116 -11.69 -13.77 10.50
N ALA A 117 -11.78 -12.61 11.16
CA ALA A 117 -11.31 -11.35 10.62
C ALA A 117 -9.80 -11.42 10.35
N ASN A 118 -9.37 -10.93 9.18
CA ASN A 118 -7.96 -10.86 8.84
C ASN A 118 -7.29 -9.79 9.71
N PRO A 119 -6.08 -10.03 10.25
CA PRO A 119 -5.32 -9.01 10.93
C PRO A 119 -5.06 -7.82 10.00
N THR A 120 -5.21 -6.62 10.53
CA THR A 120 -4.84 -5.39 9.84
C THR A 120 -3.70 -4.68 10.57
N TYR A 121 -2.94 -3.90 9.82
CA TYR A 121 -1.75 -3.20 10.28
C TYR A 121 -1.79 -1.75 9.83
N THR A 122 -1.13 -0.88 10.60
CA THR A 122 -1.09 0.55 10.33
C THR A 122 0.30 1.00 9.90
N VAL A 123 0.34 2.11 9.16
CA VAL A 123 1.56 2.84 8.83
C VAL A 123 1.49 4.19 9.52
N THR A 124 2.49 4.50 10.34
CA THR A 124 2.58 5.76 11.07
C THR A 124 3.83 6.52 10.66
N TYR A 125 3.75 7.85 10.71
CA TYR A 125 4.84 8.73 10.34
C TYR A 125 5.38 9.47 11.57
N ASN A 126 6.70 9.56 11.67
CA ASN A 126 7.40 10.23 12.74
C ASN A 126 8.30 11.33 12.17
N GLY A 127 8.11 12.58 12.59
CA GLY A 127 8.86 13.74 12.09
C GLY A 127 10.35 13.73 12.45
N ASN A 128 10.79 12.79 13.29
CA ASN A 128 12.18 12.49 13.62
C ASN A 128 13.01 13.73 14.02
N GLY A 129 12.50 14.42 15.03
CA GLY A 129 13.11 15.66 15.55
C GLY A 129 12.86 16.87 14.65
N ASN A 130 11.72 16.93 13.97
CA ASN A 130 11.26 18.14 13.29
C ASN A 130 11.08 19.29 14.30
N THR A 131 11.38 20.52 13.87
CA THR A 131 11.21 21.76 14.63
C THR A 131 9.92 22.49 14.27
N GLY A 132 9.29 22.13 13.16
CA GLY A 132 8.00 22.69 12.71
C GLY A 132 7.20 21.73 11.82
N GLY A 133 6.00 22.17 11.45
CA GLY A 133 5.06 21.38 10.66
C GLY A 133 4.41 20.21 11.41
N SER A 134 3.67 19.39 10.68
CA SER A 134 3.05 18.16 11.20
C SER A 134 3.38 16.98 10.30
N VAL A 135 3.42 15.77 10.88
CA VAL A 135 3.56 14.54 10.09
C VAL A 135 2.29 14.28 9.27
N PRO A 136 2.39 13.61 8.11
CA PRO A 136 1.21 13.14 7.40
C PRO A 136 0.49 12.04 8.21
N GLU A 137 -0.82 11.91 7.98
CA GLU A 137 -1.66 10.91 8.63
C GLU A 137 -2.14 9.88 7.60
N ASP A 138 -1.83 8.61 7.84
CA ASP A 138 -2.43 7.48 7.12
C ASP A 138 -3.48 6.81 8.02
N THR A 139 -4.74 6.93 7.63
CA THR A 139 -5.88 6.37 8.37
C THR A 139 -6.28 4.97 7.88
N THR A 140 -5.54 4.41 6.93
CA THR A 140 -5.84 3.13 6.30
C THR A 140 -5.37 1.97 7.18
N ASN A 141 -6.24 0.98 7.35
CA ASN A 141 -5.89 -0.31 7.93
C ASN A 141 -5.57 -1.30 6.81
N TYR A 142 -4.33 -1.78 6.75
CA TYR A 142 -3.84 -2.63 5.68
C TYR A 142 -3.84 -4.11 6.09
N GLU A 143 -4.38 -4.98 5.25
CA GLU A 143 -4.13 -6.42 5.38
C GLU A 143 -2.70 -6.77 4.94
N GLN A 144 -2.19 -7.93 5.39
CA GLN A 144 -0.91 -8.44 4.90
C GLN A 144 -0.92 -8.57 3.37
N GLY A 145 0.15 -8.11 2.72
CA GLY A 145 0.28 -8.16 1.27
C GLY A 145 -0.38 -6.99 0.52
N ALA A 146 -1.12 -6.13 1.23
CA ALA A 146 -1.64 -4.89 0.64
C ALA A 146 -0.49 -3.97 0.22
N THR A 147 -0.70 -3.20 -0.86
CA THR A 147 0.26 -2.17 -1.29
C THR A 147 -0.03 -0.87 -0.55
N VAL A 148 0.98 -0.35 0.13
CA VAL A 148 1.00 0.97 0.76
C VAL A 148 1.66 1.95 -0.21
N THR A 149 1.10 3.15 -0.36
CA THR A 149 1.74 4.27 -1.06
C THR A 149 2.30 5.25 -0.04
N VAL A 150 3.62 5.48 -0.05
CA VAL A 150 4.26 6.35 0.95
C VAL A 150 3.84 7.81 0.75
N LEU A 151 3.37 8.43 1.83
CA LEU A 151 2.93 9.83 1.83
C LEU A 151 4.14 10.77 1.75
N GLY A 152 3.97 11.92 1.09
CA GLY A 152 5.00 12.95 1.02
C GLY A 152 5.05 13.85 2.27
N ASN A 153 5.76 14.96 2.17
CA ASN A 153 5.83 15.98 3.22
C ASN A 153 4.56 16.88 3.26
N THR A 154 3.36 16.28 3.31
CA THR A 154 2.11 17.04 3.14
C THR A 154 1.77 17.98 4.30
N GLY A 155 2.40 17.80 5.46
CA GLY A 155 2.24 18.68 6.62
C GLY A 155 3.37 19.70 6.78
N ASN A 156 4.17 19.92 5.72
CA ASN A 156 5.26 20.89 5.67
C ASN A 156 6.21 20.77 6.88
N LEU A 157 6.71 19.56 7.13
CA LEU A 157 7.70 19.30 8.16
C LEU A 157 8.94 20.15 7.91
N ILE A 158 9.41 20.78 8.99
CA ILE A 158 10.60 21.63 8.99
C ILE A 158 11.56 21.09 10.05
N LYS A 159 12.86 21.10 9.74
CA LYS A 159 13.92 20.87 10.72
C LYS A 159 15.05 21.86 10.47
N ASP A 160 15.30 22.76 11.42
CA ASP A 160 16.23 23.87 11.26
C ASP A 160 17.62 23.40 10.82
N GLY A 161 18.11 23.89 9.68
CA GLY A 161 19.40 23.52 9.11
C GLY A 161 19.41 22.21 8.30
N TYR A 162 18.25 21.59 8.09
CA TYR A 162 18.08 20.36 7.31
C TYR A 162 16.95 20.52 6.29
N PHE A 163 17.00 19.71 5.23
CA PHE A 163 15.87 19.49 4.34
C PHE A 163 15.36 18.05 4.45
N PHE A 164 14.10 17.87 4.08
CA PHE A 164 13.40 16.59 4.13
C PHE A 164 13.78 15.74 2.91
N ALA A 165 14.36 14.57 3.13
CA ALA A 165 14.86 13.69 2.07
C ALA A 165 14.07 12.37 1.97
N GLY A 166 12.80 12.40 2.34
CA GLY A 166 11.91 11.24 2.36
C GLY A 166 11.87 10.53 3.72
N TRP A 167 11.51 9.26 3.67
CA TRP A 167 11.24 8.44 4.84
C TRP A 167 12.19 7.26 4.95
N CYS A 168 12.37 6.73 6.15
CA CYS A 168 13.16 5.54 6.43
C CYS A 168 12.52 4.68 7.52
N VAL A 169 12.84 3.38 7.54
CA VAL A 169 12.30 2.45 8.54
C VAL A 169 13.04 2.56 9.88
N ALA A 170 14.33 2.88 9.86
CA ALA A 170 15.10 3.01 11.08
C ALA A 170 15.13 4.46 11.57
N GLU A 171 14.91 4.66 12.87
CA GLU A 171 14.90 5.98 13.52
C GLU A 171 16.20 6.78 13.30
N ASN A 172 17.33 6.09 13.18
CA ASN A 172 18.65 6.69 12.94
C ASN A 172 18.83 7.22 11.50
N GLY A 173 17.84 7.11 10.62
CA GLY A 173 17.95 7.57 9.23
C GLY A 173 18.54 6.53 8.27
N GLU A 174 18.96 5.36 8.77
CA GLU A 174 19.58 4.30 7.98
C GLU A 174 18.57 3.23 7.54
N GLY A 175 19.04 2.22 6.81
CA GLY A 175 18.22 1.10 6.36
C GLY A 175 17.37 1.41 5.13
N THR A 176 16.21 0.74 5.03
CA THR A 176 15.30 0.89 3.88
C THR A 176 14.66 2.26 3.87
N THR A 177 14.71 2.92 2.70
CA THR A 177 14.22 4.28 2.54
C THR A 177 13.20 4.39 1.43
N TYR A 178 12.32 5.38 1.55
CA TYR A 178 11.21 5.60 0.64
C TYR A 178 11.08 7.08 0.29
N THR A 179 10.87 7.37 -1.00
CA THR A 179 10.44 8.69 -1.46
C THR A 179 8.91 8.77 -1.51
N GLN A 180 8.37 9.98 -1.69
CA GLN A 180 6.94 10.18 -1.86
C GLN A 180 6.39 9.36 -3.03
N GLY A 181 5.23 8.75 -2.84
CA GLY A 181 4.56 7.95 -3.85
C GLY A 181 5.18 6.57 -4.07
N GLN A 182 6.34 6.27 -3.48
CA GLN A 182 6.97 4.97 -3.62
C GLN A 182 6.10 3.88 -2.95
N PRO A 183 5.79 2.78 -3.64
CA PRO A 183 5.00 1.71 -3.06
C PRO A 183 5.85 0.75 -2.21
N PHE A 184 5.26 0.18 -1.16
CA PHE A 184 5.78 -1.01 -0.49
C PHE A 184 4.66 -1.98 -0.09
N VAL A 185 5.02 -3.23 0.18
CA VAL A 185 4.06 -4.29 0.54
C VAL A 185 3.97 -4.42 2.06
N MET A 186 2.75 -4.41 2.60
CA MET A 186 2.52 -4.51 4.03
C MET A 186 2.86 -5.91 4.57
N GLY A 187 3.64 -5.94 5.65
CA GLY A 187 4.04 -7.15 6.34
C GLY A 187 3.02 -7.63 7.37
N THR A 188 3.52 -8.30 8.41
CA THR A 188 2.70 -8.84 9.52
C THR A 188 2.80 -8.00 10.80
N ALA A 189 3.21 -6.73 10.69
CA ALA A 189 3.37 -5.82 11.82
C ALA A 189 3.15 -4.38 11.35
N ASN A 190 2.78 -3.51 12.30
CA ASN A 190 2.71 -2.07 12.04
C ASN A 190 4.08 -1.52 11.65
N VAL A 191 4.08 -0.49 10.80
CA VAL A 191 5.31 0.16 10.31
C VAL A 191 5.31 1.60 10.79
N THR A 192 6.42 2.04 11.37
CA THR A 192 6.69 3.46 11.60
C THR A 192 7.73 3.92 10.57
N LEU A 193 7.41 4.97 9.83
CA LEU A 193 8.31 5.65 8.91
C LEU A 193 8.83 6.93 9.57
N TYR A 194 10.15 7.05 9.66
CA TYR A 194 10.84 8.19 10.26
C TYR A 194 11.31 9.14 9.18
N ALA A 195 11.08 10.45 9.38
CA ALA A 195 11.57 11.47 8.47
C ALA A 195 13.09 11.40 8.39
N ARG A 196 13.61 11.41 7.18
CA ARG A 196 15.05 11.38 6.90
C ARG A 196 15.49 12.80 6.58
N TRP A 197 16.45 13.30 7.35
CA TRP A 197 16.90 14.68 7.29
C TRP A 197 18.35 14.74 6.84
N PHE A 198 18.66 15.59 5.86
CA PHE A 198 20.06 15.91 5.52
C PHE A 198 20.35 17.39 5.79
N PRO A 199 21.54 17.70 6.32
CA PRO A 199 21.90 19.08 6.56
C PRO A 199 22.17 19.79 5.23
N TYR A 200 21.75 21.04 5.10
CA TYR A 200 22.00 21.85 3.90
C TYR A 200 23.49 21.96 3.53
N SER A 201 24.40 21.73 4.48
CA SER A 201 25.85 21.75 4.27
C SER A 201 26.40 20.60 3.40
N THR A 202 25.57 19.63 3.03
CA THR A 202 26.01 18.45 2.25
C THR A 202 26.01 18.66 0.74
N GLY A 203 25.56 19.82 0.24
CA GLY A 203 25.63 20.18 -1.20
C GLY A 203 24.77 19.30 -2.11
N ILE A 204 23.80 18.60 -1.53
CA ILE A 204 22.81 17.78 -2.25
C ILE A 204 21.62 18.64 -2.68
N LEU A 205 20.94 18.21 -3.74
CA LEU A 205 19.81 18.95 -4.32
C LEU A 205 18.66 19.06 -3.33
N ASP A 206 18.05 20.26 -3.27
CA ASP A 206 16.80 20.50 -2.57
C ASP A 206 15.64 19.95 -3.40
N ILE A 207 15.06 18.82 -3.00
CA ILE A 207 14.07 18.11 -3.82
C ILE A 207 12.75 18.87 -3.95
N ASP A 208 12.48 19.82 -3.06
CA ASP A 208 11.27 20.65 -3.09
C ASP A 208 11.40 21.83 -4.10
N PHE A 209 12.60 22.07 -4.64
CA PHE A 209 12.86 23.06 -5.69
C PHE A 209 12.57 22.49 -7.09
N GLY A 210 11.49 22.92 -7.72
CA GLY A 210 11.08 22.43 -9.04
C GLY A 210 10.80 20.92 -9.08
N GLU A 211 11.17 20.27 -10.20
CA GLU A 211 11.01 18.82 -10.35
C GLU A 211 12.29 18.10 -9.94
N GLY A 212 12.29 17.51 -8.74
CA GLY A 212 13.41 16.72 -8.26
C GLY A 212 14.67 17.55 -7.95
N GLY A 213 14.49 18.81 -7.54
CA GLY A 213 15.58 19.75 -7.27
C GLY A 213 16.13 20.46 -8.49
N ILE A 214 15.43 20.37 -9.62
CA ILE A 214 15.83 20.95 -10.89
C ILE A 214 14.65 21.70 -11.50
N VAL A 215 14.92 22.90 -12.01
CA VAL A 215 13.99 23.67 -12.84
C VAL A 215 14.59 23.85 -14.22
N THR A 216 13.79 23.61 -15.25
CA THR A 216 14.11 23.94 -16.63
C THR A 216 12.98 24.77 -17.21
N THR A 217 13.31 25.95 -17.74
CA THR A 217 12.32 26.85 -18.34
C THR A 217 12.67 27.07 -19.81
N PRO A 218 11.88 26.49 -20.73
CA PRO A 218 12.03 26.78 -22.16
C PRO A 218 11.67 28.24 -22.45
N LEU A 219 12.51 28.95 -23.19
CA LEU A 219 12.29 30.35 -23.57
C LEU A 219 11.72 30.51 -24.99
N GLY A 220 11.64 29.40 -25.73
CA GLY A 220 11.03 29.33 -27.06
C GLY A 220 10.93 27.89 -27.56
N VAL A 221 10.56 27.75 -28.84
CA VAL A 221 10.60 26.45 -29.53
C VAL A 221 11.93 26.30 -30.26
N ASP A 222 12.59 25.16 -30.07
CA ASP A 222 13.89 24.85 -30.69
C ASP A 222 14.99 25.91 -30.46
N THR A 223 14.94 26.60 -29.30
CA THR A 223 15.97 27.57 -28.89
C THR A 223 17.14 26.91 -28.18
N GLN A 224 18.33 27.49 -28.35
CA GLN A 224 19.47 27.17 -27.49
C GLN A 224 19.45 28.12 -26.29
N ASP A 225 18.96 27.62 -25.16
CA ASP A 225 18.85 28.37 -23.92
C ASP A 225 19.98 27.99 -22.96
N GLU A 226 20.69 29.00 -22.45
CA GLU A 226 21.82 28.80 -21.55
C GLU A 226 21.68 29.67 -20.31
N ALA A 227 21.83 29.06 -19.13
CA ALA A 227 21.98 29.75 -17.87
C ALA A 227 23.47 29.89 -17.53
N ARG A 228 23.94 31.12 -17.28
CA ARG A 228 25.37 31.41 -17.05
C ARG A 228 25.66 32.13 -15.75
N ALA A 229 24.70 32.90 -15.24
CA ALA A 229 24.82 33.61 -13.98
C ALA A 229 23.51 33.52 -13.18
N LEU A 230 23.63 33.60 -11.85
CA LEU A 230 22.51 33.64 -10.94
C LEU A 230 22.80 34.60 -9.78
N ALA A 231 21.77 35.28 -9.30
CA ALA A 231 21.79 35.96 -8.02
C ALA A 231 20.43 35.86 -7.32
N ILE A 232 20.44 36.07 -6.01
CA ILE A 232 19.26 35.98 -5.15
C ILE A 232 18.91 37.40 -4.66
N GLN A 233 17.65 37.80 -4.83
CA GLN A 233 17.11 39.05 -4.32
C GLN A 233 16.81 38.95 -2.81
N ALA A 234 16.71 40.09 -2.13
CA ALA A 234 16.48 40.11 -0.68
C ALA A 234 15.13 39.51 -0.24
N ASP A 235 14.17 39.39 -1.15
CA ASP A 235 12.87 38.75 -0.96
C ASP A 235 12.88 37.24 -1.26
N GLY A 236 14.05 36.65 -1.49
CA GLY A 236 14.21 35.21 -1.75
C GLY A 236 14.08 34.82 -3.22
N LYS A 237 13.65 35.73 -4.10
CA LYS A 237 13.53 35.43 -5.53
C LYS A 237 14.89 35.20 -6.18
N ILE A 238 14.92 34.28 -7.13
CA ILE A 238 16.13 33.86 -7.81
C ILE A 238 16.10 34.41 -9.23
N VAL A 239 17.14 35.14 -9.63
CA VAL A 239 17.29 35.66 -10.99
C VAL A 239 18.42 34.92 -11.68
N VAL A 240 18.09 34.28 -12.79
CA VAL A 240 19.03 33.59 -13.68
C VAL A 240 19.22 34.44 -14.92
N ALA A 241 20.45 34.58 -15.38
CA ALA A 241 20.80 35.24 -16.64
C ALA A 241 21.67 34.36 -17.53
N GLY A 242 21.53 34.56 -18.83
CA GLY A 242 22.37 33.95 -19.85
C GLY A 242 21.90 34.37 -21.23
N SER A 243 21.61 33.40 -22.09
CA SER A 243 21.18 33.66 -23.46
C SER A 243 20.08 32.71 -23.92
N SER A 244 19.24 33.18 -24.85
CA SER A 244 18.29 32.36 -25.59
C SER A 244 18.35 32.71 -27.05
N PHE A 245 18.66 31.73 -27.90
CA PHE A 245 18.73 31.92 -29.36
C PHE A 245 19.63 33.08 -29.83
N GLY A 246 20.65 33.42 -29.03
CA GLY A 246 21.55 34.54 -29.33
C GLY A 246 21.14 35.87 -28.70
N ASP A 247 20.07 35.94 -27.91
CA ASP A 247 19.67 37.17 -27.21
C ASP A 247 19.99 37.07 -25.70
N PHE A 248 20.19 38.21 -25.02
CA PHE A 248 20.24 38.23 -23.55
C PHE A 248 18.92 37.69 -23.01
N ALA A 249 19.00 36.75 -22.08
CA ALA A 249 17.82 36.20 -21.43
C ALA A 249 17.97 36.25 -19.91
N LEU A 250 16.90 36.69 -19.24
CA LEU A 250 16.75 36.62 -17.79
C LEU A 250 15.46 35.87 -17.46
N VAL A 251 15.53 34.99 -16.46
CA VAL A 251 14.36 34.35 -15.87
C VAL A 251 14.37 34.61 -14.37
N ARG A 252 13.23 35.00 -13.80
CA ARG A 252 13.08 35.13 -12.36
C ARG A 252 12.15 34.05 -11.83
N TYR A 253 12.58 33.40 -10.76
CA TYR A 253 11.84 32.37 -10.04
C TYR A 253 11.50 32.82 -8.62
N ASP A 254 10.49 32.21 -8.04
CA ASP A 254 10.27 32.22 -6.60
C ASP A 254 11.25 31.28 -5.85
N GLU A 255 11.05 31.15 -4.54
CA GLU A 255 11.90 30.30 -3.68
C GLU A 255 11.73 28.80 -3.95
N ASN A 256 10.64 28.37 -4.60
CA ASN A 256 10.36 26.97 -4.92
C ASN A 256 10.72 26.62 -6.37
N GLY A 257 11.19 27.59 -7.16
CA GLY A 257 11.61 27.37 -8.53
C GLY A 257 10.51 27.58 -9.58
N GLU A 258 9.36 28.14 -9.20
CA GLU A 258 8.31 28.51 -10.16
C GLU A 258 8.61 29.88 -10.78
N PRO A 259 8.41 30.09 -12.11
CA PRO A 259 8.61 31.39 -12.74
C PRO A 259 7.74 32.48 -12.11
N ASP A 260 8.32 33.64 -11.79
CA ASP A 260 7.62 34.78 -11.20
C ASP A 260 6.86 35.56 -12.29
N PRO A 261 5.52 35.46 -12.38
CA PRO A 261 4.75 36.07 -13.47
C PRO A 261 4.77 37.60 -13.45
N THR A 262 5.29 38.22 -12.38
CA THR A 262 5.43 39.68 -12.26
C THR A 262 6.72 40.23 -12.88
N PHE A 263 7.59 39.36 -13.39
CA PHE A 263 8.85 39.74 -14.04
C PHE A 263 8.75 39.58 -15.56
N GLY A 264 9.00 40.65 -16.30
CA GLY A 264 8.98 40.60 -17.77
C GLY A 264 7.65 40.06 -18.33
N ALA A 265 7.74 39.16 -19.31
CA ALA A 265 6.62 38.36 -19.81
C ALA A 265 6.65 36.99 -19.12
N ASP A 266 5.72 36.76 -18.18
CA ASP A 266 5.52 35.49 -17.48
C ASP A 266 6.80 34.92 -16.81
N GLY A 267 7.61 35.79 -16.20
CA GLY A 267 8.87 35.42 -15.54
C GLY A 267 10.11 35.56 -16.40
N ILE A 268 9.96 35.94 -17.67
CA ILE A 268 11.03 35.96 -18.66
C ILE A 268 11.23 37.38 -19.20
N ALA A 269 12.49 37.81 -19.32
CA ALA A 269 12.86 39.02 -20.04
C ALA A 269 13.98 38.69 -21.03
N THR A 270 13.72 38.91 -22.32
CA THR A 270 14.73 38.84 -23.36
C THR A 270 15.08 40.25 -23.86
N VAL A 271 16.33 40.45 -24.21
CA VAL A 271 16.84 41.71 -24.77
C VAL A 271 17.71 41.39 -25.97
N ASP A 272 17.22 41.78 -27.13
CA ASP A 272 17.95 41.83 -28.40
C ASP A 272 18.71 43.17 -28.42
N ILE A 273 20.03 43.10 -28.41
CA ILE A 273 20.93 44.25 -28.52
C ILE A 273 21.53 44.29 -29.93
N GLU A 274 22.06 43.16 -30.43
CA GLU A 274 22.59 43.03 -31.81
C GLU A 274 22.42 41.60 -32.39
N THR A 275 23.50 40.85 -32.66
CA THR A 275 23.41 39.53 -33.33
C THR A 275 23.65 38.34 -32.42
N GLU A 276 24.53 38.49 -31.42
CA GLU A 276 24.76 37.48 -30.39
C GLU A 276 25.08 38.15 -29.07
N ASP A 277 24.15 38.02 -28.14
CA ASP A 277 24.13 38.65 -26.84
C ASP A 277 24.12 37.56 -25.78
N ILE A 278 25.17 37.53 -24.95
CA ILE A 278 25.28 36.60 -23.84
C ILE A 278 25.57 37.31 -22.52
N ALA A 279 24.68 37.15 -21.54
CA ALA A 279 24.91 37.60 -20.18
C ALA A 279 25.79 36.59 -19.41
N TYR A 280 26.85 37.08 -18.76
CA TYR A 280 27.79 36.26 -17.97
C TYR A 280 27.81 36.61 -16.49
N ALA A 281 27.25 37.75 -16.12
CA ALA A 281 27.26 38.23 -14.75
C ALA A 281 25.93 38.87 -14.39
N LEU A 282 25.54 38.67 -13.14
CA LEU A 282 24.36 39.28 -12.56
C LEU A 282 24.68 39.81 -11.16
N ALA A 283 24.18 41.00 -10.85
CA ALA A 283 24.31 41.61 -9.54
C ALA A 283 22.98 42.24 -9.13
N ILE A 284 22.64 42.12 -7.85
CA ILE A 284 21.48 42.78 -7.24
C ILE A 284 21.97 44.00 -6.49
N GLN A 285 21.46 45.19 -6.84
CA GLN A 285 21.75 46.43 -6.14
C GLN A 285 20.98 46.50 -4.81
N ALA A 286 21.43 47.34 -3.88
CA ALA A 286 20.79 47.51 -2.57
C ALA A 286 19.34 48.03 -2.65
N ASP A 287 18.97 48.67 -3.75
CA ASP A 287 17.59 49.12 -4.03
C ASP A 287 16.73 48.05 -4.74
N GLY A 288 17.25 46.83 -4.89
CA GLY A 288 16.57 45.69 -5.51
C GLY A 288 16.68 45.62 -7.04
N LYS A 289 17.34 46.59 -7.69
CA LYS A 289 17.53 46.54 -9.15
C LYS A 289 18.48 45.42 -9.55
N ILE A 290 18.19 44.82 -10.71
CA ILE A 290 19.02 43.79 -11.33
C ILE A 290 19.95 44.47 -12.34
N VAL A 291 21.24 44.17 -12.26
CA VAL A 291 22.24 44.55 -13.25
C VAL A 291 22.78 43.27 -13.87
N ALA A 292 22.54 43.10 -15.18
CA ALA A 292 23.14 42.04 -15.97
C ALA A 292 24.28 42.63 -16.81
N ALA A 293 25.37 41.89 -16.96
CA ALA A 293 26.51 42.27 -17.79
C ALA A 293 27.00 41.07 -18.61
N GLY A 294 27.52 41.36 -19.79
CA GLY A 294 27.87 40.37 -20.79
C GLY A 294 28.59 41.01 -21.98
N TYR A 295 28.58 40.31 -23.11
CA TYR A 295 28.99 40.90 -24.39
C TYR A 295 27.87 40.78 -25.41
N SER A 296 27.94 41.67 -26.40
CA SER A 296 27.15 41.64 -27.62
C SER A 296 28.12 41.59 -28.79
N PHE A 297 27.83 40.76 -29.80
CA PHE A 297 28.57 40.69 -31.04
C PHE A 297 27.74 41.36 -32.15
N ASP A 298 28.37 42.26 -32.90
CA ASP A 298 27.74 43.05 -33.97
C ASP A 298 27.98 42.45 -35.38
N GLY A 299 28.70 41.33 -35.46
CA GLY A 299 28.93 40.63 -36.72
C GLY A 299 29.97 41.26 -37.66
N ALA A 300 30.69 42.30 -37.22
CA ALA A 300 31.62 43.09 -38.06
C ALA A 300 33.08 42.61 -38.06
#